data_AF-A0A5E4SJV4-F1
#
_entry.id   AF-A0A5E4SJV4-F1
#
_cell.length_a   1.000
_cell.length_b   1.000
_cell.length_c   1.000
_cell.angle_alpha   90.00
_cell.angle_beta   90.00
_cell.angle_gamma   90.00
#
_symmetry.space_group_name_H-M   'P 1'
#
loop_
_entity.id
_entity.type
_entity.pdbx_description
1 polymer ?
#
loop_
_entity_poly.entity_id
_entity_poly.type
_entity_poly.pdbx_seq_one_letter_code
_entity_poly.pdbx_strand_id
1 'polypeptide(L)'
;MKNVILDCMDKGEWYTRPAIVDLSDGSKRLVMRLIDELVAEGLLVKRSGLRADEFSLALTSPKTLIGAVSTVEAPQFVSQAPRLSIAGAAYRPKWKRLRAYDSYALSHQRLCEELR
;
A
#
# COMPACT_ATOMS: atom_id res chain seq x y z
N MET A 1 -4.70 -16.18 17.54
CA MET A 1 -5.39 -14.91 17.86
C MET A 1 -4.80 -13.72 17.10
N LYS A 2 -3.46 -13.55 17.01
CA LYS A 2 -2.83 -12.49 16.19
C LYS A 2 -3.36 -12.44 14.74
N ASN A 3 -3.40 -13.59 14.07
CA ASN A 3 -3.89 -13.68 12.69
C ASN A 3 -5.36 -13.28 12.54
N VAL A 4 -6.21 -13.55 13.55
CA VAL A 4 -7.63 -13.17 13.52
C VAL A 4 -7.80 -11.65 13.48
N ILE A 5 -6.97 -10.91 14.24
CA ILE A 5 -7.00 -9.45 14.22
C ILE A 5 -6.57 -8.93 12.84
N LEU A 6 -5.53 -9.53 12.24
CA LEU A 6 -5.04 -9.12 10.93
C LEU A 6 -6.02 -9.46 9.80
N ASP A 7 -6.70 -10.61 9.90
CA ASP A 7 -7.69 -11.06 8.92
C ASP A 7 -9.00 -10.25 8.99
N CYS A 8 -9.34 -9.69 10.16
CA CYS A 8 -10.53 -8.84 10.34
C CYS A 8 -10.31 -7.38 9.90
N MET A 9 -9.07 -6.95 9.63
CA MET A 9 -8.79 -5.56 9.25
C MET A 9 -8.71 -5.41 7.72
N ASP A 10 -9.41 -4.42 7.17
CA ASP A 10 -9.31 -4.14 5.75
C ASP A 10 -8.02 -3.38 5.40
N LYS A 11 -7.47 -3.71 4.23
CA LYS A 11 -6.26 -3.07 3.71
C LYS A 11 -6.54 -1.62 3.36
N GLY A 12 -5.87 -0.71 4.05
CA GLY A 12 -5.94 0.74 3.79
C GLY A 12 -6.95 1.49 4.65
N GLU A 13 -7.74 0.79 5.49
CA GLU A 13 -8.57 1.44 6.50
C GLU A 13 -7.82 1.64 7.83
N TRP A 14 -8.29 2.62 8.60
CA TRP A 14 -7.74 2.98 9.89
C TRP A 14 -8.77 2.72 10.98
N TYR A 15 -8.40 1.90 11.95
CA TYR A 15 -9.27 1.47 13.03
C TYR A 15 -8.80 2.05 14.35
N THR A 16 -9.75 2.45 15.20
CA THR A 16 -9.44 2.82 16.57
C THR A 16 -9.35 1.56 17.44
N ARG A 17 -8.68 1.65 18.60
CA ARG A 17 -8.60 0.54 19.57
C ARG A 17 -9.97 -0.12 19.87
N PRO A 18 -11.05 0.63 20.18
CA PRO A 18 -12.36 0.01 20.42
C PRO A 18 -12.90 -0.72 19.18
N ALA A 19 -12.72 -0.17 17.96
CA ALA A 19 -13.15 -0.84 16.74
C ALA A 19 -12.46 -2.19 16.53
N ILE A 20 -11.15 -2.29 16.81
CA ILE A 20 -10.41 -3.56 16.71
C ILE A 20 -10.90 -4.57 17.76
N VAL A 21 -11.23 -4.09 18.96
CA VAL A 21 -11.80 -4.92 20.03
C VAL A 21 -13.21 -5.40 19.68
N ASP A 22 -14.00 -4.60 18.96
CA ASP A 22 -15.34 -4.99 18.54
C ASP A 22 -15.30 -5.96 17.34
N LEU A 23 -14.28 -5.85 16.48
CA LEU A 23 -14.03 -6.75 15.34
C LEU A 23 -13.42 -8.09 15.73
N SER A 24 -12.73 -8.14 16.87
CA SER A 24 -12.14 -9.36 17.40
C SER A 24 -12.99 -9.84 18.57
N ASP A 25 -13.61 -11.01 18.45
CA ASP A 25 -14.40 -11.65 19.53
C ASP A 25 -13.57 -12.05 20.79
N GLY A 26 -12.42 -11.40 21.01
CA GLY A 26 -11.48 -11.64 22.09
C GLY A 26 -11.68 -10.71 23.29
N SER A 27 -11.09 -11.10 24.43
CA SER A 27 -11.13 -10.25 25.62
C SER A 27 -10.34 -8.96 25.42
N LYS A 28 -10.93 -7.82 25.81
CA LYS A 28 -10.36 -6.47 25.59
C LYS A 28 -8.90 -6.34 26.03
N ARG A 29 -8.55 -6.93 27.17
CA ARG A 29 -7.18 -6.88 27.72
C ARG A 29 -6.17 -7.62 26.85
N LEU A 30 -6.57 -8.75 26.27
CA LEU A 30 -5.70 -9.52 25.38
C LEU A 30 -5.52 -8.80 24.04
N VAL A 31 -6.61 -8.29 23.46
CA VAL A 31 -6.55 -7.54 22.19
C VAL A 31 -5.64 -6.31 22.31
N MET A 32 -5.73 -5.56 23.41
CA MET A 32 -4.85 -4.41 23.64
C MET A 32 -3.36 -4.77 23.69
N ARG A 33 -3.00 -5.85 24.40
CA ARG A 33 -1.62 -6.34 24.42
C ARG A 33 -1.15 -6.79 23.04
N LEU A 34 -2.01 -7.48 22.31
CA LEU A 34 -1.71 -7.94 20.95
C LEU A 34 -1.53 -6.77 19.98
N ILE A 35 -2.30 -5.69 20.10
CA ILE A 35 -2.11 -4.48 19.28
C ILE A 35 -0.71 -3.89 19.53
N ASP A 36 -0.31 -3.74 20.80
CA ASP A 36 1.00 -3.19 21.13
C ASP A 36 2.15 -4.11 20.63
N GLU A 37 1.98 -5.44 20.73
CA GLU A 37 2.91 -6.42 20.15
C GLU A 37 2.96 -6.34 18.62
N LEU A 38 1.83 -6.23 17.93
CA LEU A 38 1.76 -6.14 16.47
C LEU A 38 2.35 -4.83 15.93
N VAL A 39 2.27 -3.74 16.71
CA VAL A 39 2.96 -2.49 16.41
C VAL A 39 4.47 -2.65 16.60
N ALA A 40 4.91 -3.33 17.66
CA ALA A 40 6.34 -3.62 17.89
C ALA A 40 6.93 -4.54 16.82
N GLU A 41 6.15 -5.49 16.31
CA GLU A 41 6.50 -6.39 15.21
C GLU A 41 6.46 -5.69 13.83
N GLY A 42 5.95 -4.46 13.75
CA GLY A 42 5.84 -3.69 12.51
C GLY A 42 4.74 -4.15 11.56
N LEU A 43 3.80 -4.98 12.05
CA LEU A 43 2.63 -5.46 11.30
C LEU A 43 1.47 -4.45 11.32
N LEU A 44 1.44 -3.59 12.33
CA LEU A 44 0.50 -2.46 12.43
C LEU A 44 1.23 -1.14 12.41
N VAL A 45 0.67 -0.17 11.68
CA VAL A 45 1.10 1.23 11.72
C VAL A 45 0.20 1.99 12.67
N LYS A 46 0.80 2.64 13.67
CA LYS A 46 0.12 3.53 14.60
C LYS A 46 0.23 4.97 14.12
N ARG A 47 -0.89 5.71 14.12
CA ARG A 47 -0.90 7.18 14.00
C ARG A 47 -1.69 7.81 15.13
N SER A 48 -1.28 9.00 15.57
CA SER A 48 -2.06 9.82 16.49
C SER A 48 -3.14 10.56 15.69
N GLY A 49 -4.39 10.11 15.77
CA GLY A 49 -5.53 10.80 15.20
C GLY A 49 -5.94 12.01 16.03
N LEU A 50 -6.86 12.84 15.50
CA LEU A 50 -7.37 14.05 16.16
C LEU A 50 -8.12 13.76 17.48
N ARG A 51 -8.65 12.54 17.65
CA ARG A 51 -9.46 12.15 18.81
C ARG A 51 -8.94 10.91 19.55
N ALA A 52 -8.25 10.02 18.85
CA ALA A 52 -7.72 8.78 19.41
C ALA A 52 -6.57 8.27 18.54
N ASP A 53 -5.77 7.36 19.11
CA ASP A 53 -4.80 6.59 18.34
C ASP A 53 -5.53 5.67 17.35
N GLU A 54 -5.04 5.67 16.11
CA GLU A 54 -5.57 4.88 15.01
C GLU A 54 -4.50 3.93 14.49
N PHE A 55 -4.94 2.74 14.07
CA PHE A 55 -4.09 1.62 13.68
C PHE A 55 -4.53 1.12 12.31
N SER A 56 -3.58 0.87 11.42
CA SER A 56 -3.83 0.24 10.11
C SER A 56 -2.84 -0.89 9.88
N LEU A 57 -3.20 -1.83 9.00
CA LEU A 57 -2.28 -2.86 8.55
C LEU A 57 -1.08 -2.22 7.86
N ALA A 58 0.12 -2.62 8.27
CA ALA A 58 1.34 -2.28 7.55
C ALA A 58 1.26 -2.93 6.17
N LEU A 59 0.96 -2.13 5.15
CA LEU A 59 0.97 -2.56 3.76
C LEU A 59 2.42 -2.86 3.36
N THR A 60 2.88 -4.08 3.64
CA THR A 60 4.11 -4.63 3.06
C THR A 60 3.85 -4.99 1.60
N SER A 61 3.44 -4.01 0.80
CA SER A 61 3.56 -4.15 -0.65
C SER A 61 5.05 -4.15 -0.96
N PRO A 62 5.63 -5.18 -1.60
CA PRO A 62 6.93 -5.06 -2.22
C PRO A 62 6.77 -4.17 -3.46
N LYS A 63 6.62 -2.86 -3.23
CA LYS A 63 6.53 -1.86 -4.27
C LYS A 63 7.47 -0.73 -3.90
N THR A 64 8.72 -0.95 -4.30
CA THR A 64 9.68 0.09 -4.69
C THR A 64 9.90 1.22 -3.68
N LEU A 65 11.03 1.09 -2.96
CA LEU A 65 11.97 2.16 -2.61
C LEU A 65 11.54 3.58 -3.01
N ILE A 66 10.89 4.32 -2.12
CA ILE A 66 11.06 5.78 -2.04
C ILE A 66 11.01 6.20 -0.56
N GLY A 67 12.18 6.55 -0.03
CA GLY A 67 12.33 7.63 0.95
C GLY A 67 12.06 7.31 2.41
N ALA A 68 13.13 6.95 3.12
CA ALA A 68 13.23 7.28 4.54
C ALA A 68 13.09 8.80 4.73
N VAL A 69 12.10 9.24 5.51
CA VAL A 69 12.06 10.57 6.15
C VAL A 69 11.37 10.34 7.50
N SER A 70 12.12 10.09 8.56
CA SER A 70 12.54 11.11 9.54
C SER A 70 11.37 11.95 10.03
N THR A 71 11.03 11.79 11.31
CA THR A 71 10.29 12.75 12.14
C THR A 71 10.72 14.19 11.87
N VAL A 72 9.84 15.01 11.26
CA VAL A 72 9.88 16.48 11.34
C VAL A 72 8.44 17.01 11.22
N GLU A 73 8.01 17.71 12.27
CA GLU A 73 7.01 18.77 12.42
C GLU A 73 5.85 18.91 11.41
N ALA A 74 4.65 19.08 11.97
CA ALA A 74 3.46 19.53 11.28
C ALA A 74 3.74 20.80 10.45
N PRO A 75 3.45 20.82 9.13
CA PRO A 75 3.54 22.06 8.39
C PRO A 75 2.34 22.94 8.79
N GLN A 76 2.67 24.06 9.44
CA GLN A 76 1.75 25.18 9.57
C GLN A 76 1.25 25.55 8.17
N PHE A 77 -0.07 25.42 7.98
CA PHE A 77 -0.75 25.87 6.76
C PHE A 77 -0.62 27.39 6.64
N VAL A 78 0.38 27.85 5.90
CA VAL A 78 0.33 29.18 5.28
C VAL A 78 -0.46 29.01 3.99
N SER A 79 -1.65 29.62 3.93
CA SER A 79 -2.53 29.61 2.77
C SER A 79 -1.80 30.17 1.54
N GLN A 80 -1.21 29.30 0.74
CA GLN A 80 -0.75 29.65 -0.59
C GLN A 80 -1.97 29.87 -1.49
N ALA A 81 -2.03 31.04 -2.13
CA ALA A 81 -3.03 31.34 -3.16
C ALA A 81 -3.10 30.19 -4.18
N PRO A 82 -4.30 29.80 -4.63
CA PRO A 82 -4.47 28.66 -5.50
C PRO A 82 -3.70 28.89 -6.81
N ARG A 83 -2.60 28.15 -7.00
CA ARG A 83 -2.00 28.00 -8.33
C ARG A 83 -3.03 27.29 -9.19
N LEU A 84 -3.60 28.01 -10.13
CA LEU A 84 -4.50 27.47 -11.15
C LEU A 84 -3.72 26.39 -11.93
N SER A 85 -4.04 25.13 -11.66
CA SER A 85 -3.52 24.00 -12.42
C SER A 85 -4.25 23.97 -13.75
N ILE A 86 -3.60 24.47 -14.80
CA ILE A 86 -4.12 24.37 -16.17
C ILE A 86 -4.00 22.90 -16.56
N ALA A 87 -5.13 22.25 -16.81
CA ALA A 87 -5.16 20.89 -17.33
C ALA A 87 -4.42 20.85 -18.68
N GLY A 88 -3.30 20.13 -18.71
CA GLY A 88 -2.56 19.89 -19.95
C GLY A 88 -3.35 19.03 -20.94
N ALA A 89 -2.85 18.92 -22.17
CA ALA A 89 -3.48 18.09 -23.19
C ALA A 89 -3.62 16.63 -22.75
N ALA A 90 -4.73 15.99 -23.15
CA ALA A 90 -4.99 14.59 -22.85
C ALA A 90 -3.83 13.69 -23.31
N TYR A 91 -3.43 12.76 -22.43
CA TYR A 91 -2.40 11.78 -22.71
C TYR A 91 -2.75 10.96 -23.97
N ARG A 92 -1.86 10.95 -24.96
CA ARG A 92 -1.97 10.12 -26.17
C ARG A 92 -0.82 9.11 -26.19
N PRO A 93 -1.06 7.83 -25.87
CA PRO A 93 -0.03 6.80 -25.97
C PRO A 93 0.38 6.63 -27.44
N LYS A 94 1.69 6.62 -27.70
CA LYS A 94 2.24 6.20 -29.00
C LYS A 94 2.67 4.74 -28.90
N TRP A 95 1.89 3.87 -29.51
CA TRP A 95 2.23 2.45 -29.61
C TRP A 95 3.46 2.30 -30.52
N LYS A 96 4.53 1.68 -29.98
CA LYS A 96 5.68 1.23 -30.77
C LYS A 96 5.59 -0.28 -30.94
N ARG A 97 5.88 -0.77 -32.14
CA ARG A 97 5.89 -2.20 -32.43
C ARG A 97 6.99 -2.88 -31.61
N LEU A 98 6.63 -3.93 -30.85
CA LEU A 98 7.56 -4.74 -30.09
C LEU A 98 8.38 -5.61 -31.06
N ARG A 99 9.64 -5.23 -31.31
CA ARG A 99 10.61 -5.98 -32.13
C ARG A 99 10.83 -7.42 -31.65
N ALA A 100 10.58 -7.69 -30.37
CA ALA A 100 10.79 -9.00 -29.75
C ALA A 100 9.84 -10.08 -30.27
N TYR A 101 8.62 -9.70 -30.70
CA TYR A 101 7.66 -10.67 -31.24
C TYR A 101 8.11 -11.21 -32.59
N ASP A 102 8.72 -10.36 -33.43
CA ASP A 102 9.22 -10.76 -34.75
C ASP A 102 10.37 -11.77 -34.63
N SER A 103 11.29 -11.59 -33.67
CA SER A 103 12.37 -12.56 -33.43
C SER A 103 11.85 -13.90 -32.93
N TYR A 104 10.85 -13.90 -32.06
CA TYR A 104 10.25 -15.13 -31.50
C TYR A 104 9.45 -15.90 -32.57
N ALA A 105 8.69 -15.19 -33.40
CA ALA A 105 7.94 -15.79 -34.50
C ALA A 105 8.88 -16.45 -35.52
N LEU A 106 9.97 -15.78 -35.89
CA LEU A 106 10.96 -16.31 -36.82
C LEU A 106 11.73 -17.52 -36.25
N SER A 107 12.07 -17.52 -34.95
CA SER A 107 12.71 -18.69 -34.33
C SER A 107 11.79 -19.90 -34.29
N HIS A 108 10.50 -19.70 -34.01
CA HIS A 108 9.52 -20.78 -34.02
C HIS A 108 9.29 -21.35 -35.43
N GLN A 109 9.25 -20.48 -36.44
CA GLN A 109 9.10 -20.90 -37.84
C GLN A 109 10.29 -21.77 -38.28
N ARG A 110 11.52 -21.39 -37.93
CA ARG A 110 12.73 -22.18 -38.22
C ARG A 110 12.72 -23.56 -37.55
N LEU A 111 12.28 -23.64 -36.29
CA LEU A 111 12.14 -24.92 -35.59
C LEU A 111 11.14 -25.87 -36.28
N CYS A 112 10.06 -25.34 -36.85
CA CYS A 112 9.09 -26.14 -37.59
C CYS A 112 9.61 -26.59 -38.97
N GLU A 113 10.53 -25.84 -39.58
CA GLU A 113 11.16 -26.18 -40.86
C GLU A 113 12.26 -27.23 -40.70
N GLU A 114 12.96 -27.28 -39.55
CA GLU A 114 13.99 -28.28 -39.26
C GLU A 114 13.45 -29.67 -38.86
N LEU A 115 12.19 -29.76 -38.44
CA LEU A 115 11.54 -31.02 -38.02
C LEU A 115 10.85 -31.77 -39.18
N ARG A 116 11.11 -31.39 -40.43
CA ARG A 116 10.47 -31.95 -41.64
C ARG A 116 11.44 -32.80 -42.45
#